data_AF-Q4CW29-F1
#
_entry.id   AF-Q4CW29-F1
#
_cell.length_a   1.000
_cell.length_b   1.000
_cell.length_c   1.000
_cell.angle_alpha   90.00
_cell.angle_beta   90.00
_cell.angle_gamma   90.00
#
_symmetry.space_group_name_H-M   'P 1'
#
loop_
_entity.id
_entity.type
_entity.pdbx_description
1 polymer ?
#
loop_
_entity_poly.entity_id
_entity_poly.type
_entity_poly.pdbx_seq_one_letter_code
_entity_poly.pdbx_strand_id
1 'polypeptide(L)'
;VRELRRKPQRTVFRLTLVNQYNTENVAAYADLVRLGWPDFIEVKGVTYCGTSAASTLRMKENVPRHEEVVRFCAALCEALASDTAPRDKRTWLGTEPETGPLQRDLNCDEKRTSVNNMENNNRRCNRKDEEEGVGINFSGPYSIACEHEHSCCVLIALRRFLVNGVWHTWIDYEKFNALARSGRTEFTAAEYAAPTPSWAVFRSNEKGFDPTQVRVHRKSGNTTVVTSSC
;
A
#
# COMPACT_ATOMS: atom_id res chain seq x y z
N VAL A 1 22.49 3.50 -7.10
CA VAL A 1 21.05 3.76 -7.33
C VAL A 1 20.60 3.33 -8.73
N ARG A 2 21.22 3.82 -9.82
CA ARG A 2 20.82 3.50 -11.20
C ARG A 2 20.76 2.00 -11.54
N GLU A 3 21.70 1.20 -11.05
CA GLU A 3 21.70 -0.26 -11.28
C GLU A 3 20.50 -0.98 -10.67
N LEU A 4 19.84 -0.40 -9.65
CA LEU A 4 18.66 -1.02 -9.05
C LEU A 4 17.52 -1.14 -10.06
N ARG A 5 17.40 -0.16 -10.97
CA ARG A 5 16.35 -0.14 -12.00
C ARG A 5 16.37 -1.40 -12.87
N ARG A 6 17.57 -1.93 -13.15
CA ARG A 6 17.78 -3.07 -14.04
C ARG A 6 17.44 -4.42 -13.41
N LYS A 7 17.18 -4.48 -12.10
CA LYS A 7 16.85 -5.74 -11.44
C LYS A 7 15.44 -6.20 -11.84
N PRO A 8 15.24 -7.45 -12.28
CA PRO A 8 13.91 -7.96 -12.60
C PRO A 8 13.08 -8.23 -11.33
N GLN A 9 13.73 -8.55 -10.21
CA GLN A 9 13.06 -8.75 -8.93
C GLN A 9 12.51 -7.44 -8.34
N ARG A 10 11.62 -7.59 -7.35
CA ARG A 10 10.99 -6.50 -6.61
C ARG A 10 12.04 -5.58 -5.99
N THR A 11 11.91 -4.29 -6.26
CA THR A 11 12.81 -3.24 -5.77
C THR A 11 12.06 -2.29 -4.83
N VAL A 12 12.65 -1.98 -3.68
CA VAL A 12 12.04 -1.10 -2.68
C VAL A 12 13.04 -0.05 -2.24
N PHE A 13 12.64 1.22 -2.24
CA PHE A 13 13.32 2.25 -1.47
C PHE A 13 12.65 2.40 -0.12
N ARG A 14 13.41 2.23 0.96
CA ARG A 14 12.92 2.47 2.31
C ARG A 14 13.42 3.82 2.80
N LEU A 15 12.50 4.73 3.07
CA LEU A 15 12.75 6.06 3.61
C LEU A 15 12.32 6.09 5.07
N THR A 16 13.20 6.54 5.97
CA THR A 16 12.84 6.76 7.37
C THR A 16 12.71 8.26 7.61
N LEU A 17 11.50 8.72 7.91
CA LEU A 17 11.22 10.13 8.14
C LEU A 17 11.48 10.52 9.59
N VAL A 18 12.20 11.62 9.75
CA VAL A 18 12.52 12.28 11.01
C VAL A 18 12.18 13.76 10.84
N ASN A 19 11.15 14.23 11.55
CA ASN A 19 10.76 15.63 11.53
C ASN A 19 11.97 16.50 11.96
N GLN A 20 12.13 17.67 11.32
CA GLN A 20 13.27 18.60 11.49
C GLN A 20 14.61 18.13 10.91
N TYR A 21 14.66 16.98 10.22
CA TYR A 21 15.88 16.50 9.60
C TYR A 21 15.71 16.26 8.10
N ASN A 22 14.66 15.53 7.70
CA ASN A 22 14.59 15.02 6.33
C ASN A 22 13.20 14.99 5.71
N THR A 23 12.25 15.76 6.27
CA THR A 23 10.86 15.81 5.82
C THR A 23 10.56 17.00 4.89
N GLU A 24 11.44 17.98 4.80
CA GLU A 24 11.20 19.24 4.07
C GLU A 24 11.52 19.14 2.57
N ASN A 25 12.56 18.39 2.20
CA ASN A 25 13.07 18.35 0.82
C ASN A 25 12.51 17.16 0.03
N VAL A 26 11.20 17.18 -0.25
CA VAL A 26 10.52 16.16 -1.07
C VAL A 26 11.13 16.05 -2.47
N ALA A 27 11.54 17.17 -3.07
CA ALA A 27 12.13 17.22 -4.41
C ALA A 27 13.40 16.36 -4.52
N ALA A 28 14.29 16.41 -3.53
CA ALA A 28 15.50 15.59 -3.52
C ALA A 28 15.18 14.08 -3.47
N TYR A 29 14.12 13.67 -2.78
CA TYR A 29 13.66 12.28 -2.82
C TYR A 29 13.06 11.90 -4.17
N ALA A 30 12.32 12.80 -4.81
CA ALA A 30 11.82 12.58 -6.16
C ALA A 30 12.99 12.35 -7.15
N ASP A 31 14.08 13.09 -7.02
CA ASP A 31 15.29 12.88 -7.84
C ASP A 31 15.95 11.51 -7.58
N LEU A 32 15.99 11.04 -6.33
CA LEU A 32 16.44 9.69 -6.01
C LEU A 32 15.53 8.63 -6.65
N VAL A 33 14.21 8.81 -6.59
CA VAL A 33 13.22 7.94 -7.23
C VAL A 33 13.44 7.91 -8.74
N ARG A 34 13.65 9.06 -9.39
CA ARG A 34 13.97 9.16 -10.84
C ARG A 34 15.22 8.39 -11.23
N LEU A 35 16.22 8.37 -10.36
CA LEU A 35 17.47 7.63 -10.61
C LEU A 35 17.28 6.11 -10.56
N GLY A 36 16.39 5.60 -9.71
CA GLY A 36 16.27 4.16 -9.44
C GLY A 36 15.00 3.49 -9.96
N TRP A 37 13.91 4.23 -10.16
CA TRP A 37 12.59 3.73 -10.49
C TRP A 37 12.21 2.44 -9.71
N PRO A 38 12.25 2.47 -8.37
CA PRO A 38 11.91 1.30 -7.57
C PRO A 38 10.45 0.91 -7.78
N ASP A 39 10.12 -0.36 -7.57
CA ASP A 39 8.74 -0.84 -7.66
C ASP A 39 7.87 -0.26 -6.55
N PHE A 40 8.47 -0.13 -5.36
CA PHE A 40 7.82 0.38 -4.17
C PHE A 40 8.70 1.41 -3.44
N ILE A 41 8.06 2.32 -2.73
CA ILE A 41 8.71 3.24 -1.79
C ILE A 41 7.99 3.06 -0.46
N GLU A 42 8.69 2.47 0.51
CA GLU A 42 8.23 2.31 1.89
C GLU A 42 8.68 3.52 2.68
N VAL A 43 7.73 4.33 3.14
CA VAL A 43 7.99 5.51 3.96
C VAL A 43 7.56 5.21 5.38
N LYS A 44 8.52 5.22 6.30
CA LYS A 44 8.31 4.87 7.70
C LYS A 44 8.70 6.02 8.62
N GLY A 45 7.82 6.39 9.54
CA GLY A 45 8.16 7.31 10.62
C GLY A 45 9.20 6.73 11.58
N VAL A 46 10.19 7.52 11.97
CA VAL A 46 11.17 7.09 12.99
C VAL A 46 10.46 6.77 14.30
N THR A 47 10.88 5.70 14.97
CA THR A 47 10.39 5.36 16.31
C THR A 47 11.38 5.87 17.36
N TYR A 48 10.86 6.51 18.40
CA TYR A 48 11.68 6.95 19.53
C TYR A 48 12.12 5.75 20.38
N CYS A 49 13.43 5.56 20.54
CA CYS A 49 14.01 4.43 21.28
C CYS A 49 14.49 4.79 22.70
N GLY A 50 14.01 5.90 23.26
CA GLY A 50 14.46 6.40 24.57
C GLY A 50 15.56 7.46 24.48
N THR A 51 15.85 8.07 25.61
CA THR A 51 16.89 9.10 25.73
C THR A 51 18.24 8.42 25.91
N SER A 52 19.22 8.76 25.08
CA SER A 52 20.61 8.37 25.29
C SER A 52 21.51 9.59 25.19
N ALA A 53 22.70 9.55 25.80
CA ALA A 53 23.67 10.64 25.70
C ALA A 53 24.09 10.93 24.24
N ALA A 54 23.90 9.96 23.33
CA ALA A 54 24.27 10.07 21.93
C ALA A 54 23.13 10.58 21.02
N SER A 55 21.88 10.64 21.50
CA SER A 55 20.72 11.03 20.68
C SER A 55 20.05 12.28 21.21
N THR A 56 20.03 13.33 20.39
CA THR A 56 19.27 14.56 20.64
C THR A 56 17.80 14.48 20.19
N LEU A 57 17.39 13.35 19.58
CA LEU A 57 16.02 13.17 19.08
C LEU A 57 15.01 13.22 20.22
N ARG A 58 13.94 13.99 20.05
CA ARG A 58 12.82 14.14 20.97
C ARG A 58 11.55 13.53 20.37
N MET A 59 10.79 12.83 21.20
CA MET A 59 9.55 12.18 20.77
C MET A 59 8.55 13.15 20.13
N LYS A 60 8.30 14.32 20.75
CA LYS A 60 7.31 15.28 20.24
C LYS A 60 7.76 16.00 18.96
N GLU A 61 9.05 16.28 18.84
CA GLU A 61 9.57 17.16 17.79
C GLU A 61 10.03 16.40 16.54
N ASN A 62 10.56 15.18 16.72
CA ASN A 62 11.24 14.45 15.64
C ASN A 62 10.49 13.21 15.14
N VAL A 63 9.58 12.65 15.94
CA VAL A 63 8.77 11.49 15.51
C VAL A 63 7.57 11.99 14.71
N PRO A 64 7.45 11.65 13.41
CA PRO A 64 6.29 12.03 12.64
C PRO A 64 5.06 11.23 13.08
N ARG A 65 3.91 11.90 13.08
CA ARG A 65 2.60 11.26 13.15
C ARG A 65 2.27 10.62 11.81
N HIS A 66 1.36 9.66 11.81
CA HIS A 66 0.96 8.96 10.60
C HIS A 66 0.47 9.92 9.50
N GLU A 67 -0.31 10.95 9.86
CA GLU A 67 -0.79 11.95 8.90
C GLU A 67 0.35 12.75 8.27
N GLU A 68 1.46 12.96 8.99
CA GLU A 68 2.64 13.64 8.45
C GLU A 68 3.37 12.76 7.43
N VAL A 69 3.45 11.45 7.70
CA VAL A 69 3.98 10.48 6.73
C VAL A 69 3.10 10.41 5.48
N VAL A 70 1.76 10.38 5.63
CA VAL A 70 0.82 10.40 4.51
C VAL A 70 0.97 11.68 3.68
N ARG A 71 1.06 12.86 4.33
CA ARG A 71 1.28 14.14 3.63
C ARG A 71 2.59 14.13 2.83
N PHE A 72 3.68 13.63 3.42
CA PHE A 72 4.95 13.48 2.71
C PHE A 72 4.81 12.56 1.49
N CYS A 73 4.11 11.42 1.63
CA CYS A 73 3.89 10.48 0.53
C CYS A 73 3.05 11.10 -0.59
N ALA A 74 2.00 11.85 -0.25
CA ALA A 74 1.17 12.57 -1.22
C ALA A 74 2.00 13.63 -1.97
N ALA A 75 2.82 14.40 -1.26
CA ALA A 75 3.72 15.38 -1.86
C ALA A 75 4.77 14.72 -2.77
N LEU A 76 5.30 13.54 -2.41
CA LEU A 76 6.24 12.79 -3.23
C LEU A 76 5.59 12.26 -4.51
N CYS A 77 4.35 11.75 -4.43
CA CYS A 77 3.58 11.34 -5.62
C CYS A 77 3.30 12.54 -6.53
N GLU A 78 2.92 13.69 -5.98
CA GLU A 78 2.69 14.92 -6.75
C GLU A 78 3.99 15.40 -7.44
N ALA A 79 5.11 15.36 -6.74
CA ALA A 79 6.43 15.71 -7.30
C ALA A 79 6.86 14.77 -8.45
N LEU A 80 6.25 13.60 -8.58
CA LEU A 80 6.47 12.61 -9.64
C LEU A 80 5.31 12.56 -10.66
N ALA A 81 4.28 13.40 -10.52
CA ALA A 81 3.04 13.29 -11.29
C ALA A 81 3.22 13.49 -12.80
N SER A 82 4.17 14.34 -13.20
CA SER A 82 4.52 14.61 -14.60
C SER A 82 5.53 13.63 -15.18
N ASP A 83 6.13 12.76 -14.36
CA ASP A 83 7.14 11.82 -14.80
C ASP A 83 6.51 10.69 -15.62
N THR A 84 7.20 10.25 -16.68
CA THR A 84 6.82 9.05 -17.41
C THR A 84 7.68 7.88 -16.98
N ALA A 85 7.04 6.83 -16.44
CA ALA A 85 7.74 5.59 -16.10
C ALA A 85 8.46 5.02 -17.33
N PRO A 86 9.71 4.55 -17.19
CA PRO A 86 10.40 3.87 -18.26
C PRO A 86 9.65 2.64 -18.76
N ARG A 87 9.92 2.20 -19.99
CA ARG A 87 9.17 1.10 -20.64
C ARG A 87 9.17 -0.18 -19.79
N ASP A 88 10.31 -0.54 -19.24
CA ASP A 88 10.53 -1.69 -18.34
C ASP A 88 9.70 -1.63 -17.03
N LYS A 89 9.24 -0.43 -16.65
CA LYS A 89 8.48 -0.17 -15.42
C LYS A 89 7.00 0.15 -15.67
N ARG A 90 6.52 0.04 -16.92
CA ARG A 90 5.11 0.21 -17.27
C ARG A 90 4.38 -1.11 -17.47
N THR A 91 5.06 -2.12 -17.99
CA THR A 91 4.44 -3.40 -18.32
C THR A 91 4.27 -4.26 -17.07
N TRP A 92 3.05 -4.77 -16.88
CA TRP A 92 2.79 -5.89 -16.00
C TRP A 92 3.26 -7.17 -16.69
N LEU A 93 4.32 -7.79 -16.17
CA LEU A 93 4.89 -9.04 -16.70
C LEU A 93 4.47 -10.26 -15.87
N GLY A 94 3.27 -10.21 -15.29
CA GLY A 94 2.68 -11.40 -14.68
C GLY A 94 2.12 -12.30 -15.77
N THR A 95 2.39 -13.60 -15.70
CA THR A 95 1.62 -14.58 -16.46
C THR A 95 0.14 -14.39 -16.11
N GLU A 96 -0.71 -14.22 -17.12
CA GLU A 96 -2.16 -14.23 -16.98
C GLU A 96 -2.58 -15.40 -16.08
N PRO A 97 -3.61 -15.23 -15.22
CA PRO A 97 -4.10 -16.35 -14.44
C PRO A 97 -4.45 -17.49 -15.41
N GLU A 98 -3.95 -18.69 -15.12
CA GLU A 98 -4.33 -19.92 -15.81
C GLU A 98 -5.86 -19.94 -15.91
N THR A 99 -6.39 -19.64 -17.09
CA THR A 99 -7.80 -19.86 -17.39
C THR A 99 -7.92 -21.36 -17.57
N GLY A 100 -8.04 -22.07 -16.44
CA GLY A 100 -8.52 -23.44 -16.43
C GLY A 100 -9.84 -23.51 -17.21
N PRO A 101 -10.15 -24.64 -17.88
CA PRO A 101 -11.29 -24.71 -18.78
C PRO A 101 -12.57 -24.33 -18.02
N LEU A 102 -13.26 -23.29 -18.48
CA LEU A 102 -14.64 -23.01 -18.09
C LEU A 102 -15.47 -24.23 -18.50
N GLN A 103 -15.79 -25.07 -17.52
CA GLN A 103 -16.72 -26.17 -17.68
C GLN A 103 -18.10 -25.54 -17.93
N ARG A 104 -18.45 -25.44 -19.21
CA ARG A 104 -19.77 -25.03 -19.68
C ARG A 104 -20.74 -26.16 -19.37
N ASP A 105 -21.30 -26.15 -18.17
CA ASP A 105 -22.51 -26.89 -17.90
C ASP A 105 -23.69 -26.11 -18.47
N LEU A 106 -23.95 -26.38 -19.75
CA LEU A 106 -25.23 -26.20 -20.39
C LEU A 106 -26.24 -27.11 -19.68
N ASN A 107 -27.10 -26.54 -18.84
CA ASN A 107 -28.45 -27.07 -18.72
C ASN A 107 -29.43 -25.93 -18.49
N CYS A 108 -30.13 -25.64 -19.58
CA CYS A 108 -31.35 -24.87 -19.65
C CYS A 108 -32.46 -25.71 -19.03
N ASP A 109 -33.15 -25.19 -18.01
CA ASP A 109 -34.57 -25.49 -17.88
C ASP A 109 -35.30 -24.37 -17.13
N GLU A 110 -36.33 -23.90 -17.81
CA GLU A 110 -37.21 -22.80 -17.46
C GLU A 110 -38.03 -23.13 -16.21
N LYS A 111 -38.19 -22.16 -15.30
CA LYS A 111 -39.52 -21.85 -14.76
C LYS A 111 -39.59 -20.44 -14.19
N ARG A 112 -40.39 -19.65 -14.89
CA ARG A 112 -40.79 -18.27 -14.67
C ARG A 112 -41.97 -18.21 -13.70
N THR A 113 -41.88 -17.38 -12.67
CA THR A 113 -42.99 -16.60 -12.07
C THR A 113 -42.36 -15.55 -11.14
N SER A 114 -42.26 -14.28 -11.55
CA SER A 114 -43.25 -13.20 -11.33
C SER A 114 -43.50 -12.91 -9.85
N VAL A 115 -43.05 -11.76 -9.34
CA VAL A 115 -43.89 -10.63 -8.84
C VAL A 115 -42.96 -9.49 -8.40
N ASN A 116 -43.29 -8.29 -8.88
CA ASN A 116 -42.63 -7.00 -8.65
C ASN A 116 -42.97 -6.38 -7.29
N ASN A 117 -42.29 -5.26 -7.02
CA ASN A 117 -42.62 -4.16 -6.09
C ASN A 117 -42.05 -4.31 -4.68
N MET A 118 -41.61 -3.26 -3.99
CA MET A 118 -41.27 -1.86 -4.24
C MET A 118 -40.85 -1.40 -2.84
N GLU A 119 -39.81 -0.59 -2.68
CA GLU A 119 -39.76 0.56 -1.77
C GLU A 119 -38.33 0.96 -1.40
N ASN A 120 -37.95 2.06 -2.06
CA ASN A 120 -37.01 3.06 -1.60
C ASN A 120 -37.25 3.40 -0.13
N ASN A 121 -36.18 3.48 0.68
CA ASN A 121 -36.18 4.36 1.83
C ASN A 121 -34.81 5.06 1.98
N ASN A 122 -34.76 6.25 1.40
CA ASN A 122 -33.83 7.32 1.71
C ASN A 122 -33.86 7.61 3.21
N ARG A 123 -32.77 7.30 3.94
CA ARG A 123 -32.50 7.88 5.26
C ARG A 123 -31.29 8.78 5.20
N ARG A 124 -31.63 10.06 5.02
CA ARG A 124 -30.84 11.26 5.29
C ARG A 124 -30.36 11.23 6.75
N CYS A 125 -29.05 11.25 6.98
CA CYS A 125 -28.49 11.70 8.25
C CYS A 125 -27.34 12.67 7.97
N ASN A 126 -27.60 13.94 8.31
CA ASN A 126 -26.65 15.02 8.27
C ASN A 126 -25.64 14.84 9.42
N ARG A 127 -24.35 14.72 9.10
CA ARG A 127 -23.28 15.18 10.00
C ARG A 127 -22.25 15.94 9.18
N LYS A 128 -22.05 17.19 9.61
CA LYS A 128 -21.08 18.13 9.07
C LYS A 128 -19.76 17.84 9.79
N ASP A 129 -18.93 17.01 9.18
CA ASP A 129 -17.50 16.95 9.51
C ASP A 129 -16.79 17.33 8.21
N GLU A 130 -16.28 18.56 8.16
CA GLU A 130 -15.44 19.05 7.07
C GLU A 130 -14.09 18.33 7.19
N GLU A 131 -14.01 17.10 6.70
CA GLU A 131 -12.72 16.48 6.38
C GLU A 131 -12.13 17.26 5.21
N GLU A 132 -11.10 18.08 5.48
CA GLU A 132 -10.13 18.50 4.47
C GLU A 132 -9.48 17.24 3.89
N GLY A 133 -10.15 16.62 2.92
CA GLY A 133 -9.63 15.50 2.17
C GLY A 133 -8.38 15.99 1.45
N VAL A 134 -7.21 15.48 1.86
CA VAL A 134 -5.99 15.60 1.06
C VAL A 134 -6.31 15.00 -0.30
N GLY A 135 -6.56 15.86 -1.30
CA GLY A 135 -6.83 15.45 -2.67
C GLY A 135 -5.61 14.75 -3.23
N ILE A 136 -5.62 13.42 -3.25
CA ILE A 136 -4.53 12.65 -3.85
C ILE A 136 -4.74 12.70 -5.36
N ASN A 137 -3.84 13.38 -6.05
CA ASN A 137 -3.84 13.44 -7.50
C ASN A 137 -3.57 12.03 -8.05
N PHE A 138 -4.53 11.47 -8.79
CA PHE A 138 -4.42 10.13 -9.37
C PHE A 138 -3.61 10.09 -10.68
N SER A 139 -2.87 11.15 -10.98
CA SER A 139 -1.96 11.22 -12.13
C SER A 139 -0.60 10.61 -11.80
N GLY A 140 0.25 10.46 -12.82
CA GLY A 140 1.63 10.01 -12.67
C GLY A 140 1.84 8.50 -12.53
N PRO A 141 3.10 8.06 -12.41
CA PRO A 141 3.47 6.65 -12.44
C PRO A 141 3.43 5.97 -11.08
N TYR A 142 3.40 6.73 -9.99
CA TYR A 142 3.34 6.25 -8.61
C TYR A 142 2.02 6.65 -7.95
N SER A 143 1.58 5.85 -6.97
CA SER A 143 0.43 6.17 -6.12
C SER A 143 0.59 5.50 -4.76
N ILE A 144 -0.03 6.06 -3.73
CA ILE A 144 -0.14 5.40 -2.42
C ILE A 144 -1.02 4.15 -2.60
N ALA A 145 -0.51 3.00 -2.15
CA ALA A 145 -1.16 1.69 -2.28
C ALA A 145 -1.62 1.14 -0.92
N CYS A 146 -0.78 1.25 0.11
CA CYS A 146 -1.05 0.69 1.43
C CYS A 146 -0.67 1.68 2.54
N GLU A 147 -1.26 1.49 3.71
CA GLU A 147 -0.82 2.09 4.96
C GLU A 147 -0.83 1.08 6.09
N HIS A 148 -0.04 1.35 7.13
CA HIS A 148 -0.12 0.69 8.41
C HIS A 148 0.07 1.75 9.50
N GLU A 149 -1.06 2.25 9.99
CA GLU A 149 -1.11 3.41 10.89
C GLU A 149 -0.34 3.14 12.19
N HIS A 150 -0.48 1.93 12.76
CA HIS A 150 0.16 1.54 14.03
C HIS A 150 1.68 1.56 13.97
N SER A 151 2.26 1.26 12.81
CA SER A 151 3.71 1.36 12.62
C SER A 151 4.17 2.66 11.95
N CYS A 152 3.25 3.61 11.73
CA CYS A 152 3.50 4.86 11.02
C CYS A 152 4.19 4.61 9.67
N CYS A 153 3.64 3.70 8.86
CA CYS A 153 4.24 3.27 7.60
C CYS A 153 3.25 3.42 6.44
N VAL A 154 3.72 3.93 5.31
CA VAL A 154 2.95 4.10 4.08
C VAL A 154 3.74 3.52 2.91
N LEU A 155 3.06 2.78 2.04
CA LEU A 155 3.65 2.17 0.85
C LEU A 155 3.15 2.88 -0.40
N ILE A 156 4.06 3.50 -1.15
CA ILE A 156 3.83 3.99 -2.51
C ILE A 156 4.25 2.87 -3.47
N ALA A 157 3.47 2.63 -4.51
CA ALA A 157 3.75 1.63 -5.54
C ALA A 157 3.71 2.25 -6.93
N LEU A 158 4.51 1.70 -7.85
CA LEU A 158 4.31 1.94 -9.29
C LEU A 158 2.92 1.45 -9.71
N ARG A 159 2.21 2.25 -10.51
CA ARG A 159 0.88 1.91 -11.04
C ARG A 159 0.84 0.62 -11.87
N ARG A 160 2.00 0.10 -12.31
CA ARG A 160 2.06 -1.24 -12.93
C ARG A 160 1.52 -2.34 -12.00
N PHE A 161 1.60 -2.15 -10.67
CA PHE A 161 1.04 -3.07 -9.68
C PHE A 161 -0.45 -2.83 -9.39
N LEU A 162 -1.09 -1.85 -10.03
CA LEU A 162 -2.54 -1.63 -9.97
C LEU A 162 -3.20 -2.31 -11.19
N VAL A 163 -3.45 -3.60 -11.07
CA VAL A 163 -3.97 -4.45 -12.16
C VAL A 163 -5.49 -4.56 -12.00
N ASN A 164 -6.23 -4.16 -13.03
CA ASN A 164 -7.70 -4.17 -13.03
C ASN A 164 -8.32 -3.47 -11.81
N GLY A 165 -7.70 -2.37 -11.35
CA GLY A 165 -8.15 -1.61 -10.18
C GLY A 165 -7.76 -2.22 -8.83
N VAL A 166 -7.06 -3.36 -8.81
CA VAL A 166 -6.62 -4.05 -7.59
C VAL A 166 -5.10 -3.91 -7.44
N TRP A 167 -4.67 -3.40 -6.29
CA TRP A 167 -3.26 -3.37 -5.95
C TRP A 167 -2.72 -4.79 -5.75
N HIS A 168 -1.53 -5.05 -6.28
CA HIS A 168 -0.82 -6.32 -6.15
C HIS A 168 0.51 -6.11 -5.41
N THR A 169 0.43 -5.57 -4.20
CA THR A 169 1.63 -5.27 -3.37
C THR A 169 2.04 -6.46 -2.50
N TRP A 170 1.16 -7.44 -2.30
CA TRP A 170 1.46 -8.60 -1.45
C TRP A 170 2.48 -9.53 -2.11
N ILE A 171 3.18 -10.32 -1.30
CA ILE A 171 4.13 -11.34 -1.79
C ILE A 171 3.46 -12.69 -1.65
N ASP A 172 3.30 -13.39 -2.77
CA ASP A 172 3.05 -14.82 -2.77
C ASP A 172 4.36 -15.53 -2.43
N TYR A 173 4.57 -15.83 -1.14
CA TYR A 173 5.82 -16.43 -0.67
C TYR A 173 6.02 -17.85 -1.21
N GLU A 174 4.94 -18.60 -1.48
CA GLU A 174 5.05 -19.93 -2.06
C GLU A 174 5.59 -19.85 -3.49
N LYS A 175 5.01 -18.98 -4.34
CA LYS A 175 5.53 -18.71 -5.68
C LYS A 175 6.94 -18.13 -5.65
N PHE A 176 7.20 -17.16 -4.78
CA PHE A 176 8.53 -16.58 -4.63
C PHE A 176 9.58 -17.64 -4.28
N ASN A 177 9.28 -18.50 -3.30
CA ASN A 177 10.18 -19.57 -2.88
C ASN A 177 10.39 -20.61 -4.00
N ALA A 178 9.34 -20.95 -4.74
CA ALA A 178 9.45 -21.86 -5.89
C ALA A 178 10.34 -21.25 -7.00
N LEU A 179 10.12 -19.99 -7.35
CA LEU A 179 10.93 -19.26 -8.34
C LEU A 179 12.39 -19.12 -7.88
N ALA A 180 12.63 -18.72 -6.64
CA ALA A 180 13.96 -18.58 -6.07
C ALA A 180 14.75 -19.90 -6.05
N ARG A 181 14.06 -21.04 -5.92
CA ARG A 181 14.67 -22.38 -5.94
C ARG A 181 14.73 -23.01 -7.33
N SER A 182 14.10 -22.42 -8.34
CA SER A 182 14.01 -22.98 -9.70
C SER A 182 15.31 -22.88 -10.51
N GLY A 183 16.27 -22.06 -10.07
CA GLY A 183 17.47 -21.71 -10.85
C GLY A 183 17.24 -20.62 -11.91
N ARG A 184 15.99 -20.18 -12.14
CA ARG A 184 15.70 -19.02 -13.00
C ARG A 184 16.24 -17.74 -12.35
N THR A 185 17.02 -16.95 -13.09
CA THR A 185 17.58 -15.67 -12.61
C THR A 185 16.75 -14.44 -13.01
N GLU A 186 15.91 -14.60 -14.05
CA GLU A 186 15.19 -13.49 -14.71
C GLU A 186 13.70 -13.41 -14.32
N PHE A 187 13.29 -14.02 -13.21
CA PHE A 187 11.89 -13.91 -12.78
C PHE A 187 11.59 -12.50 -12.24
N THR A 188 10.39 -12.00 -12.56
CA THR A 188 10.00 -10.62 -12.28
C THR A 188 9.17 -10.49 -11.01
N ALA A 189 9.12 -9.27 -10.45
CA ALA A 189 8.27 -8.93 -9.31
C ALA A 189 6.78 -9.29 -9.49
N ALA A 190 6.29 -9.31 -10.74
CA ALA A 190 4.90 -9.59 -11.06
C ALA A 190 4.55 -11.08 -10.92
N GLU A 191 5.50 -12.00 -11.14
CA GLU A 191 5.27 -13.46 -11.10
C GLU A 191 4.94 -13.99 -9.69
N TYR A 192 5.30 -13.25 -8.63
CA TYR A 192 5.01 -13.58 -7.24
C TYR A 192 4.28 -12.44 -6.51
N ALA A 193 3.69 -11.50 -7.27
CA ALA A 193 2.81 -10.49 -6.69
C ALA A 193 1.42 -11.09 -6.46
N ALA A 194 0.88 -10.87 -5.27
CA ALA A 194 -0.48 -11.26 -4.92
C ALA A 194 -1.33 -10.01 -4.65
N PRO A 195 -2.66 -10.10 -4.80
CA PRO A 195 -3.57 -9.03 -4.44
C PRO A 195 -3.32 -8.52 -3.01
N THR A 196 -3.27 -7.20 -2.86
CA THR A 196 -3.17 -6.53 -1.57
C THR A 196 -4.42 -6.85 -0.75
N PRO A 197 -4.30 -7.34 0.50
CA PRO A 197 -5.44 -7.56 1.36
C PRO A 197 -6.26 -6.27 1.57
N SER A 198 -7.59 -6.37 1.60
CA SER A 198 -8.48 -5.20 1.69
C SER A 198 -8.19 -4.31 2.89
N TRP A 199 -7.86 -4.92 4.04
CA TRP A 199 -7.49 -4.24 5.29
C TRP A 199 -6.12 -3.54 5.24
N ALA A 200 -5.29 -3.83 4.22
CA ALA A 200 -3.98 -3.21 4.02
C ALA A 200 -4.01 -2.02 3.06
N VAL A 201 -5.06 -1.91 2.24
CA VAL A 201 -5.20 -0.84 1.25
C VAL A 201 -5.28 0.51 1.97
N PHE A 202 -4.67 1.52 1.37
CA PHE A 202 -4.74 2.89 1.86
C PHE A 202 -6.20 3.34 2.06
N ARG A 203 -6.52 3.90 3.24
CA ARG A 203 -7.87 4.28 3.69
C ARG A 203 -8.85 3.12 3.91
N SER A 204 -8.34 1.91 4.11
CA SER A 204 -9.14 0.82 4.68
C SER A 204 -9.62 1.18 6.10
N ASN A 205 -10.73 0.57 6.53
CA ASN A 205 -11.26 0.79 7.88
C ASN A 205 -10.29 0.31 8.96
N GLU A 206 -9.55 -0.76 8.67
CA GLU A 206 -8.57 -1.37 9.55
C GLU A 206 -7.24 -0.62 9.57
N LYS A 207 -7.03 0.31 8.62
CA LYS A 207 -5.84 1.15 8.48
C LYS A 207 -4.53 0.37 8.49
N GLY A 208 -4.53 -0.76 7.80
CA GLY A 208 -3.39 -1.67 7.71
C GLY A 208 -3.34 -2.78 8.74
N PHE A 209 -4.19 -2.75 9.77
CA PHE A 209 -4.12 -3.74 10.83
C PHE A 209 -4.87 -5.02 10.43
N ASP A 210 -4.15 -6.14 10.38
CA ASP A 210 -4.75 -7.43 10.03
C ASP A 210 -5.88 -7.77 11.03
N PRO A 211 -7.13 -7.96 10.57
CA PRO A 211 -8.26 -8.20 11.45
C PRO A 211 -8.22 -9.54 12.19
N THR A 212 -7.36 -10.46 11.76
CA THR A 212 -7.12 -11.73 12.45
C THR A 212 -6.15 -11.58 13.63
N GLN A 213 -5.42 -10.47 13.70
CA GLN A 213 -4.52 -10.17 14.80
C GLN A 213 -5.26 -9.52 15.96
N VAL A 214 -4.76 -9.76 17.17
CA VAL A 214 -5.40 -9.29 18.39
C VAL A 214 -4.55 -8.23 19.05
N ARG A 215 -5.14 -7.09 19.39
CA ARG A 215 -4.43 -6.02 20.11
C ARG A 215 -4.40 -6.31 21.60
N VAL A 216 -3.20 -6.30 22.13
CA VAL A 216 -2.96 -6.42 23.57
C VAL A 216 -2.80 -5.01 24.13
N HIS A 217 -3.83 -4.52 24.82
CA HIS A 217 -3.74 -3.27 25.57
C HIS A 217 -3.40 -3.59 27.02
N ARG A 218 -2.30 -3.03 27.52
CA ARG A 218 -1.99 -3.01 28.95
C ARG A 218 -2.41 -1.66 29.53
N LYS A 219 -3.40 -1.66 30.43
CA LYS A 219 -3.76 -0.47 31.21
C LYS A 219 -3.73 -0.86 32.69
N SER A 220 -2.84 -0.21 33.46
CA SER A 220 -2.71 -0.41 34.91
C SER A 220 -2.51 -1.87 35.37
N GLY A 221 -1.70 -2.65 34.65
CA GLY A 221 -1.37 -4.03 35.01
C GLY A 221 -2.37 -5.10 34.55
N ASN A 222 -3.59 -4.71 34.15
CA ASN A 222 -4.54 -5.63 33.53
C ASN A 222 -4.37 -5.63 32.01
N THR A 223 -4.35 -6.84 31.44
CA THR A 223 -4.27 -7.06 30.00
C THR A 223 -5.69 -7.22 29.45
N THR A 224 -6.12 -6.29 28.59
CA THR A 224 -7.38 -6.42 27.85
C THR A 224 -7.08 -6.83 26.42
N VAL A 225 -7.72 -7.92 26.00
CA VAL A 225 -7.62 -8.49 24.65
C VAL A 225 -8.75 -7.87 23.83
N VAL A 226 -8.42 -7.08 22.80
CA VAL A 226 -9.40 -6.49 21.89
C VAL A 226 -9.17 -7.07 20.50
N THR A 227 -10.11 -7.88 20.03
CA THR A 227 -10.20 -8.29 18.63
C THR A 227 -10.78 -7.13 17.83
N SER A 228 -10.27 -6.89 16.63
CA SER A 228 -10.76 -5.84 15.71
C SER A 228 -12.16 -6.20 15.19
N SER A 229 -13.15 -5.95 16.02
CA SER A 229 -14.56 -5.87 15.69
C SER A 229 -15.23 -5.06 16.81
N CYS A 230 -15.42 -3.77 16.54
CA CYS A 230 -15.94 -2.71 17.43
C CYS A 230 -14.93 -2.03 18.35
#